data_AF-K9ZX82-F1
#
_entry.id   AF-K9ZX82-F1
#
_cell.length_a   1.000
_cell.length_b   1.000
_cell.length_c   1.000
_cell.angle_alpha   90.00
_cell.angle_beta   90.00
_cell.angle_gamma   90.00
#
_symmetry.space_group_name_H-M   'P 1'
#
loop_
_entity.id
_entity.type
_entity.pdbx_description
1 polymer ?
#
loop_
_entity_poly.entity_id
_entity_poly.type
_entity_poly.pdbx_seq_one_letter_code
_entity_poly.pdbx_strand_id
1 'polypeptide(L)' 'MTNVLTCRWTLGTLDRVRITTPWVAGEVHVAHIVRLLGRNALEGLYLRGSYVLDADEDLLWDVTQALFSLESVASAAD' A
#
# COMPACT_ATOMS: atom_id res chain seq x y z
N MET A 1 -3.60 1.90 -20.26
CA MET A 1 -2.96 2.22 -18.98
C MET A 1 -2.93 0.95 -18.15
N THR A 2 -1.83 0.68 -17.46
CA THR A 2 -1.67 -0.54 -16.68
C THR A 2 -2.16 -0.28 -15.26
N ASN A 3 -3.25 -0.93 -14.85
CA ASN A 3 -3.88 -0.71 -13.55
C ASN A 3 -3.21 -1.57 -12.45
N VAL A 4 -1.89 -1.48 -12.37
CA VAL A 4 -1.10 -2.32 -11.46
C VAL A 4 -0.80 -1.58 -10.17
N LEU A 5 -1.14 -2.22 -9.07
CA LEU A 5 -0.76 -1.87 -7.71
C LEU A 5 0.39 -2.78 -7.26
N THR A 6 1.43 -2.20 -6.67
CA THR A 6 2.56 -2.95 -6.10
C THR A 6 2.74 -2.61 -4.63
N CYS A 7 2.98 -3.63 -3.80
CA CYS A 7 3.40 -3.49 -2.41
C CYS A 7 4.79 -4.09 -2.22
N ARG A 8 5.65 -3.42 -1.46
CA ARG A 8 6.96 -3.93 -1.02
C ARG A 8 7.26 -3.47 0.39
N TRP A 9 8.02 -4.25 1.14
CA TRP A 9 8.55 -3.79 2.43
C TRP A 9 9.40 -2.54 2.25
N THR A 10 9.23 -1.57 3.15
CA THR A 10 10.17 -0.44 3.26
C THR A 10 11.42 -0.93 3.97
N LEU A 11 12.59 -0.72 3.36
CA LEU A 11 13.88 -1.09 3.93
C LEU A 11 14.13 -0.39 5.27
N GLY A 12 14.72 -1.11 6.22
CA GLY A 12 15.03 -0.56 7.55
C GLY A 12 13.84 -0.48 8.49
N THR A 13 12.67 -0.99 8.09
CA THR A 13 11.47 -1.09 8.93
C THR A 13 10.96 -2.53 8.98
N LEU A 14 10.26 -2.89 10.05
CA LEU A 14 9.64 -4.21 10.20
C LEU A 14 8.13 -4.19 9.95
N ASP A 15 7.54 -3.00 9.88
CA ASP A 15 6.11 -2.77 9.93
C ASP A 15 5.62 -1.83 8.82
N ARG A 16 6.51 -1.27 7.98
CA ARG A 16 6.13 -0.37 6.88
C ARG A 16 6.20 -1.05 5.53
N VAL A 17 5.15 -0.80 4.75
CA VAL A 17 4.98 -1.30 3.39
C VAL A 17 4.78 -0.10 2.49
N ARG A 18 5.62 0.01 1.47
CA ARG A 18 5.44 0.96 0.38
C ARG A 18 4.42 0.41 -0.61
N ILE A 19 3.35 1.16 -0.83
CA ILE A 19 2.37 0.93 -1.89
C ILE A 19 2.69 1.87 -3.04
N THR A 20 2.69 1.35 -4.27
CA THR A 20 2.79 2.12 -5.50
C THR A 20 1.58 1.81 -6.36
N THR A 21 0.82 2.84 -6.73
CA THR A 21 -0.25 2.81 -7.73
C THR A 21 0.22 3.55 -8.99
N PRO A 22 -0.56 3.55 -10.09
CA PRO A 22 -0.24 4.35 -11.27
C PRO A 22 -0.21 5.87 -11.02
N TRP A 23 -0.84 6.34 -9.94
CA TRP A 23 -1.01 7.77 -9.67
C TRP A 23 -0.16 8.28 -8.50
N VAL A 24 0.07 7.44 -7.49
CA VAL A 24 0.79 7.85 -6.28
C VAL A 24 1.56 6.67 -5.68
N ALA A 25 2.56 6.98 -4.87
CA ALA A 25 3.19 6.00 -4.00
C ALA A 25 3.30 6.57 -2.58
N GLY A 26 3.10 5.71 -1.59
CA GLY A 26 3.18 6.09 -0.18
C GLY A 26 3.45 4.90 0.71
N GLU A 27 3.78 5.18 1.97
CA GLU A 27 4.15 4.16 2.95
C GLU A 27 3.08 4.03 4.02
N VAL A 28 2.68 2.80 4.31
CA VAL A 28 1.65 2.52 5.30
C VAL A 28 2.13 1.47 6.28
N HIS A 29 1.51 1.46 7.46
CA HIS A 29 1.71 0.37 8.41
C HIS A 29 1.11 -0.93 7.86
N VAL A 30 1.76 -2.07 8.09
CA VAL A 30 1.36 -3.39 7.59
C VAL A 30 -0.07 -3.78 8.01
N ALA A 31 -0.54 -3.30 9.16
CA ALA A 31 -1.92 -3.49 9.60
C ALA A 31 -2.96 -2.88 8.64
N HIS A 32 -2.61 -1.82 7.91
CA HIS A 32 -3.48 -1.18 6.93
C HIS A 32 -3.53 -1.99 5.62
N ILE A 33 -2.44 -2.68 5.26
CA ILE A 33 -2.40 -3.56 4.09
C ILE A 33 -3.46 -4.65 4.17
N VAL A 34 -3.63 -5.28 5.34
CA VAL A 34 -4.66 -6.31 5.55
C VAL A 34 -6.06 -5.76 5.30
N ARG A 35 -6.32 -4.54 5.76
CA ARG A 35 -7.63 -3.89 5.63
C ARG A 35 -7.92 -3.51 4.18
N LEU A 36 -6.91 -3.01 3.46
CA LEU A 36 -7.07 -2.51 2.09
C LEU A 36 -7.04 -3.62 1.04
N LEU A 37 -6.13 -4.59 1.17
CA LEU A 37 -5.82 -5.57 0.13
C LEU A 37 -6.06 -7.02 0.57
N GLY A 38 -6.48 -7.23 1.82
CA GLY A 38 -6.75 -8.55 2.36
C GLY A 38 -5.49 -9.35 2.69
N ARG A 39 -5.70 -10.64 3.00
CA ARG A 39 -4.65 -11.53 3.51
C ARG A 39 -3.63 -11.94 2.45
N ASN A 40 -4.03 -12.02 1.19
CA ASN A 40 -3.15 -12.43 0.09
C ASN A 40 -1.99 -11.45 -0.10
N ALA A 41 -2.21 -10.16 0.16
CA ALA A 41 -1.16 -9.15 0.13
C ALA A 41 -0.09 -9.40 1.20
N LEU A 42 -0.50 -9.76 2.43
CA LEU A 42 0.46 -10.14 3.48
C LEU A 42 1.26 -11.38 3.10
N GLU A 43 0.59 -12.40 2.57
CA GLU A 43 1.26 -13.63 2.17
C GLU A 43 2.32 -13.35 1.09
N GLY A 44 1.99 -12.54 0.08
CA GLY A 44 2.95 -12.07 -0.91
C GLY A 44 4.13 -11.33 -0.29
N LEU A 45 3.86 -10.38 0.59
CA LEU A 45 4.88 -9.60 1.29
C LEU A 45 5.80 -10.48 2.14
N TYR A 46 5.26 -11.40 2.94
CA TYR A 46 6.08 -12.26 3.81
C TYR A 46 6.87 -13.32 3.04
N LEU A 47 6.30 -13.90 1.98
CA LEU A 47 6.95 -14.98 1.23
C LEU A 47 7.90 -14.48 0.14
N ARG A 48 7.59 -13.34 -0.50
CA ARG A 48 8.30 -12.83 -1.68
C ARG A 48 8.88 -11.44 -1.51
N GLY A 49 8.67 -10.81 -0.36
CA GLY A 49 9.03 -9.41 -0.11
C GLY A 49 8.22 -8.40 -0.93
N SER A 50 7.28 -8.88 -1.75
CA SER A 50 6.51 -8.06 -2.68
C SER A 50 5.17 -8.69 -3.05
N TYR A 51 4.20 -7.85 -3.36
CA TYR A 51 2.90 -8.24 -3.88
C TYR A 51 2.54 -7.34 -5.05
N VAL A 52 2.03 -7.92 -6.12
CA VAL A 52 1.60 -7.19 -7.33
C VAL A 52 0.18 -7.62 -7.64
N LEU A 53 -0.68 -6.64 -7.85
CA LEU A 53 -2.10 -6.84 -8.14
C LEU A 53 -2.46 -6.02 -9.38
N ASP A 54 -3.08 -6.67 -10.35
CA ASP A 54 -3.84 -5.97 -11.37
C ASP A 54 -5.21 -5.63 -10.75
N ALA A 55 -5.46 -4.34 -10.54
CA ALA A 55 -6.60 -3.83 -9.79
C ALA A 55 -7.55 -3.10 -10.74
N ASP A 56 -8.84 -3.09 -10.41
CA ASP A 56 -9.76 -2.18 -11.07
C ASP A 56 -9.55 -0.73 -10.61
N GLU A 57 -10.17 0.19 -11.34
CA GLU A 57 -10.02 1.63 -11.08
C GLU A 57 -10.59 2.02 -9.71
N ASP A 58 -11.67 1.36 -9.28
CA ASP A 58 -12.33 1.59 -7.98
C ASP A 58 -11.38 1.24 -6.81
N LEU A 59 -10.77 0.06 -6.82
CA LEU A 59 -9.81 -0.34 -5.80
C LEU A 59 -8.57 0.57 -5.80
N LEU A 60 -8.06 0.93 -6.97
CA LEU A 60 -6.93 1.85 -7.06
C LEU A 60 -7.29 3.22 -6.46
N TRP A 61 -8.51 3.70 -6.69
CA TRP A 61 -8.99 4.97 -6.16
C TRP A 61 -9.09 4.91 -4.63
N ASP A 62 -9.69 3.85 -4.08
CA ASP A 62 -9.81 3.64 -2.63
C ASP A 62 -8.45 3.60 -1.94
N VAL A 63 -7.48 2.87 -2.51
CA VAL A 63 -6.12 2.82 -1.98
C VAL A 63 -5.44 4.19 -2.05
N THR A 64 -5.63 4.91 -3.15
CA THR A 64 -5.06 6.25 -3.35
C THR A 64 -5.61 7.24 -2.32
N GLN A 65 -6.92 7.24 -2.09
CA GLN A 65 -7.56 8.04 -1.05
C GLN A 65 -7.05 7.67 0.35
N ALA A 66 -6.89 6.38 0.64
CA ALA A 66 -6.34 5.91 1.91
C ALA A 66 -4.91 6.42 2.13
N LEU A 67 -4.06 6.45 1.09
CA LEU A 67 -2.70 6.98 1.18
C LEU A 67 -2.70 8.47 1.55
N PHE A 68 -3.49 9.29 0.86
CA PHE A 68 -3.60 10.73 1.18
C PHE A 68 -4.17 10.98 2.57
N SER A 69 -5.14 10.18 3.00
CA SER A 69 -5.71 10.30 4.35
C SER A 69 -4.71 9.96 5.45
N LEU A 70 -3.68 9.15 5.17
CA LEU A 70 -2.65 8.79 6.15
C LEU A 70 -1.53 9.84 6.21
N GLU A 71 -1.18 10.45 5.08
CA GLU A 71 -0.20 11.54 5.04
C GLU A 71 -0.67 12.79 5.78
N SER A 72 -1.97 13.11 5.69
CA SER A 72 -2.53 14.28 6.39
C SER A 72 -2.45 14.18 7.92
N VAL A 73 -2.53 12.97 8.47
CA VAL A 73 -2.39 12.73 9.92
C VAL A 73 -0.92 12.82 10.36
N ALA A 74 0.02 12.38 9.52
CA ALA A 74 1.45 12.48 9.81
C ALA A 74 1.94 13.94 9.85
N SER A 75 1.42 14.80 8.97
CA SER A 75 1.81 16.22 8.90
C SER A 75 1.22 17.10 10.01
N ALA A 76 0.18 16.63 10.73
CA ALA A 76 -0.49 17.41 11.78
C ALA A 76 0.10 17.16 13.19
N ALA A 77 1.10 16.28 13.31
CA ALA A 77 1.73 15.89 14.57
C ALA A 77 3.08 16.59 14.83
N ASP A 78 3.49 17.51 13.97
CA ASP A 78 4.67 18.38 14.11
C ASP A 78 4.34 19.75 14.71
#